data_AF-A0A959T7C6-F1
#
_entry.id   AF-A0A959T7C6-F1
#
_cell.length_a   1.000
_cell.length_b   1.000
_cell.length_c   1.000
_cell.angle_alpha   90.00
_cell.angle_beta   90.00
_cell.angle_gamma   90.00
#
_symmetry.space_group_name_H-M   'P 1'
#
loop_
_entity.id
_entity.type
_entity.pdbx_description
1 polymer ?
#
loop_
_entity_poly.entity_id
_entity_poly.type
_entity_poly.pdbx_seq_one_letter_code
_entity_poly.pdbx_strand_id
1 'polypeptide(L)' 'MSGEQITAMAIEVRPLTKELREAYLSFFDHMVFEENPDRAKCYCYDYHFTGDVESCTRETSRAAVKEL' A
#
# COMPACT_ATOMS: atom_id res chain seq x y z
N MET A 1 4.02 39.86 -12.90
CA MET A 1 3.70 38.70 -12.03
C MET A 1 3.95 37.45 -12.87
N SER A 2 5.10 36.83 -12.71
CA SER A 2 5.43 35.56 -13.36
C SER A 2 4.65 34.45 -12.67
N GLY A 3 3.66 33.89 -13.37
CA GLY A 3 2.97 32.69 -12.89
C GLY A 3 3.96 31.53 -12.87
N GLU A 4 4.29 31.05 -11.68
CA GLU A 4 5.08 29.85 -11.51
C GLU A 4 4.22 28.67 -11.97
N GLN A 5 4.58 28.10 -13.12
CA GLN A 5 3.92 26.94 -13.67
C GLN A 5 4.34 25.74 -12.81
N ILE A 6 3.46 25.30 -11.90
CA ILE A 6 3.61 24.06 -11.15
C ILE A 6 3.71 22.95 -12.20
N THR A 7 4.92 22.47 -12.47
CA THR A 7 5.12 21.29 -13.32
C THR A 7 4.42 20.14 -12.63
N ALA A 8 3.33 19.64 -13.22
CA ALA A 8 2.68 18.43 -12.75
C ALA A 8 3.77 17.35 -12.60
N MET A 9 4.01 16.90 -11.37
CA MET A 9 4.97 15.84 -11.12
C MET A 9 4.56 14.66 -12.01
N ALA A 10 5.47 14.20 -12.86
CA ALA A 10 5.21 13.03 -13.68
C ALA A 10 5.03 11.83 -12.72
N ILE A 11 3.78 11.40 -12.53
CA ILE A 11 3.47 10.23 -11.70
C ILE A 11 3.75 9.00 -12.56
N GLU A 12 4.67 8.16 -12.10
CA GLU A 12 4.96 6.85 -12.69
C GLU A 12 4.28 5.76 -11.88
N VAL A 13 3.45 4.94 -12.53
CA VAL A 13 2.81 3.77 -11.91
C VAL A 13 3.60 2.52 -12.30
N ARG A 14 4.04 1.76 -11.31
CA ARG A 14 4.88 0.56 -11.51
C ARG A 14 4.23 -0.66 -10.85
N PRO A 15 4.44 -1.88 -11.39
CA PRO A 15 4.04 -3.10 -10.70
C PRO A 15 4.72 -3.21 -9.34
N LEU A 16 4.02 -3.79 -8.35
CA LEU A 16 4.63 -4.13 -7.07
C LEU A 16 5.58 -5.32 -7.29
N THR A 17 6.88 -5.04 -7.35
CA THR A 17 7.93 -6.06 -7.43
C THR A 17 8.57 -6.28 -6.07
N LYS A 18 9.37 -7.36 -5.93
CA LYS A 18 10.09 -7.68 -4.69
C LYS A 18 10.98 -6.53 -4.21
N GLU A 19 11.55 -5.77 -5.15
CA GLU A 19 12.40 -4.61 -4.84
C GLU A 19 11.62 -3.43 -4.24
N LEU A 20 10.32 -3.33 -4.50
CA LEU A 20 9.44 -2.26 -3.99
C LEU A 20 8.69 -2.67 -2.70
N ARG A 21 8.82 -3.92 -2.27
CA ARG A 21 8.05 -4.49 -1.17
C ARG A 21 8.22 -3.78 0.16
N GLU A 22 9.46 -3.46 0.55
CA GLU A 22 9.68 -2.79 1.85
C GLU A 22 9.13 -1.36 1.84
N ALA A 23 9.21 -0.66 0.70
CA ALA A 23 8.61 0.66 0.53
C ALA A 23 7.07 0.57 0.62
N TYR A 24 6.48 -0.46 0.02
CA TYR A 24 5.04 -0.75 0.13
C TYR A 24 4.61 -1.00 1.58
N LEU A 25 5.32 -1.88 2.29
CA LEU A 25 5.02 -2.18 3.69
C LEU A 25 5.13 -0.93 4.57
N SER A 26 6.19 -0.12 4.39
CA SER A 26 6.40 1.13 5.12
C SER A 26 5.26 2.14 4.89
N PHE A 27 4.81 2.30 3.63
CA PHE A 27 3.70 3.18 3.27
C PHE A 27 2.43 2.84 4.06
N PHE A 28 2.08 1.55 4.13
CA PHE A 28 0.92 1.11 4.90
C PHE A 28 1.17 1.18 6.41
N ASP A 29 2.30 0.65 6.88
CA ASP A 29 2.63 0.52 8.30
C ASP A 29 2.64 1.87 9.03
N HIS A 30 3.07 2.94 8.35
CA HIS A 30 3.38 4.23 8.97
C HIS A 30 2.58 5.42 8.43
N MET A 31 1.87 5.31 7.31
CA MET A 31 1.12 6.45 6.78
C MET A 31 -0.37 6.14 6.65
N VAL A 32 -0.72 5.12 5.86
CA VAL A 32 -2.14 4.83 5.57
C VAL A 32 -2.93 4.51 6.84
N PHE A 33 -2.36 3.67 7.71
CA PHE A 33 -3.07 3.20 8.90
C PHE A 33 -3.00 4.17 10.09
N GLU A 34 -2.06 5.12 10.07
CA GLU A 34 -2.06 6.21 11.05
C GLU A 34 -3.29 7.11 10.82
N GLU A 35 -3.60 7.41 9.57
CA GLU A 35 -4.78 8.21 9.20
C GLU A 35 -6.08 7.39 9.18
N ASN A 36 -6.01 6.07 8.95
CA ASN A 36 -7.16 5.19 8.81
C ASN A 36 -6.99 3.86 9.61
N PRO A 37 -7.08 3.90 10.96
CA PRO A 37 -6.81 2.73 11.80
C PRO A 37 -7.79 1.57 11.58
N ASP A 38 -9.03 1.87 11.18
CA ASP A 38 -10.08 0.90 10.84
C ASP A 38 -9.72 0.03 9.63
N ARG A 39 -8.83 0.54 8.77
CA ARG A 39 -8.36 -0.14 7.55
C ARG A 39 -7.10 -0.96 7.76
N ALA A 40 -6.53 -0.95 8.97
CA ALA A 40 -5.27 -1.64 9.31
C ALA A 40 -5.25 -3.15 9.05
N LYS A 41 -6.42 -3.76 8.82
CA LYS A 41 -6.54 -5.18 8.43
C LYS A 41 -6.19 -5.47 6.97
N CYS A 42 -6.20 -4.47 6.08
CA CYS A 42 -6.08 -4.67 4.64
C CYS A 42 -4.86 -3.92 4.09
N TYR A 43 -3.89 -4.66 3.55
CA TYR A 43 -2.77 -4.12 2.77
C TYR A 43 -3.13 -4.06 1.29
N CYS A 44 -4.41 -3.96 0.94
CA CYS A 44 -4.92 -3.86 -0.44
C CYS A 44 -4.29 -4.83 -1.44
N TYR A 45 -3.87 -6.02 -1.00
CA TYR A 45 -3.38 -7.11 -1.86
C TYR A 45 -4.52 -8.05 -2.28
N ASP A 46 -5.78 -7.63 -2.10
CA ASP A 46 -7.00 -8.42 -2.31
C ASP A 46 -7.04 -9.11 -3.68
N TYR A 47 -6.44 -8.52 -4.71
CA TYR A 47 -6.32 -9.17 -6.04
C TYR A 47 -5.55 -10.50 -6.03
N HIS A 48 -4.72 -10.73 -5.02
CA HIS A 48 -4.02 -11.98 -4.75
C HIS A 48 -4.58 -12.75 -3.54
N PHE A 49 -5.53 -12.17 -2.81
CA PHE A 49 -6.13 -12.81 -1.65
C PHE A 49 -7.28 -13.73 -2.07
N THR A 50 -7.13 -15.02 -1.82
CA THR A 50 -8.16 -16.03 -2.14
C THR A 50 -8.98 -16.44 -0.92
N GLY A 51 -8.82 -15.76 0.22
CA GLY A 51 -9.53 -16.05 1.48
C GLY A 51 -10.75 -15.17 1.70
N ASP A 52 -11.36 -15.31 2.88
CA ASP A 52 -12.48 -14.46 3.31
C ASP A 52 -11.98 -13.17 3.98
N VAL A 53 -12.49 -12.02 3.54
CA VAL A 53 -12.08 -10.69 4.02
C VAL A 53 -12.44 -10.49 5.50
N GLU A 54 -13.48 -11.16 6.01
CA GLU A 54 -13.81 -11.12 7.45
C GLU A 54 -12.73 -11.78 8.31
N SER A 55 -11.98 -12.74 7.76
CA SER A 55 -10.90 -13.45 8.45
C SER A 55 -9.54 -12.72 8.41
N CYS A 56 -9.43 -11.62 7.64
CA CYS A 56 -8.17 -10.89 7.49
C CYS A 56 -7.77 -10.18 8.77
N THR A 57 -6.56 -10.47 9.26
CA THR A 57 -5.90 -9.69 10.30
C THR A 57 -4.77 -8.88 9.69
N ARG A 58 -4.32 -7.86 10.42
CA ARG A 58 -3.14 -7.08 10.00
C ARG A 58 -1.93 -7.98 9.81
N GLU A 59 -1.68 -8.92 10.73
CA GLU A 59 -0.51 -9.80 10.65
C GLU A 59 -0.56 -10.72 9.44
N THR A 60 -1.71 -11.36 9.17
CA THR A 60 -1.84 -12.30 8.05
C THR A 60 -1.74 -11.57 6.71
N SER A 61 -2.40 -10.42 6.59
CA SER A 61 -2.32 -9.55 5.42
C SER A 61 -0.90 -9.06 5.14
N ARG A 62 -0.21 -8.58 6.19
CA ARG A 62 1.17 -8.11 6.09
C ARG A 62 2.13 -9.25 5.70
N ALA A 63 1.90 -10.46 6.21
CA ALA A 63 2.71 -11.63 5.90
C ALA A 63 2.50 -12.09 4.45
N ALA A 64 1.27 -12.07 3.93
CA ALA A 64 0.99 -12.47 2.55
C ALA A 64 1.73 -11.62 1.51
N VAL A 65 1.90 -10.32 1.77
CA VAL A 65 2.70 -9.42 0.92
C VAL A 65 4.19 -9.79 0.89
N LYS A 66 4.72 -10.49 1.92
CA LYS A 66 6.11 -10.96 1.92
C LYS A 66 6.39 -11.99 0.82
N GLU A 67 5.37 -12.75 0.45
CA GLU A 67 5.48 -13.87 -0.48
C GLU A 67 5.16 -13.48 -1.95
N LEU A 68 4.75 -12.23 -2.20
CA LEU A 68 4.66 -11.61 -3.54
C LEU A 68 6.08 -11.31 -4.08
#